data_AF-A0A5E4R659-F1
#
_entry.id   AF-A0A5E4R659-F1
#
_cell.length_a   1.000
_cell.length_b   1.000
_cell.length_c   1.000
_cell.angle_alpha   90.00
_cell.angle_beta   90.00
_cell.angle_gamma   90.00
#
_symmetry.space_group_name_H-M   'P 1'
#
loop_
_entity.id
_entity.type
_entity.pdbx_description
1 polymer ?
#
loop_
_entity_poly.entity_id
_entity_poly.type
_entity_poly.pdbx_seq_one_letter_code
_entity_poly.pdbx_strand_id
1 'polypeptide(L)'
;MLMAQAASLAAGRTPGKEAAAAEAFAVALRRLPAAVADNAGLDNMESGRVGDMKALGITESYVVKRQVLLSAAEAAEMILRVDNILKAAPRRRGPDRRPC
;
A
#
# COMPACT_ATOMS: atom_id res chain seq x y z
N MET A 1 2.09 -15.09 -2.26
CA MET A 1 2.44 -13.82 -2.95
C MET A 1 3.92 -13.82 -3.28
N LEU A 2 4.27 -13.82 -4.57
CA LEU A 2 5.66 -13.88 -5.07
C LEU A 2 6.46 -12.61 -4.73
N MET A 3 5.82 -11.42 -4.74
CA MET A 3 6.51 -10.15 -4.50
C MET A 3 6.97 -9.98 -3.04
N ALA A 4 6.13 -10.33 -2.07
CA ALA A 4 6.50 -10.26 -0.65
C ALA A 4 7.62 -11.25 -0.31
N GLN A 5 7.63 -12.44 -0.92
CA GLN A 5 8.71 -13.42 -0.76
C GLN A 5 10.00 -12.93 -1.43
N ALA A 6 9.93 -12.38 -2.64
CA ALA A 6 11.08 -11.79 -3.32
C ALA A 6 11.69 -10.64 -2.51
N ALA A 7 10.86 -9.78 -1.91
CA ALA A 7 11.31 -8.70 -1.03
C ALA A 7 11.99 -9.24 0.25
N SER A 8 11.42 -10.27 0.89
CA SER A 8 12.06 -10.93 2.06
C SER A 8 13.40 -11.60 1.70
N LEU A 9 13.50 -12.25 0.53
CA LEU A 9 14.76 -12.84 0.06
C LEU A 9 15.82 -11.78 -0.25
N ALA A 10 15.41 -10.64 -0.81
CA ALA A 10 16.30 -9.50 -1.02
C ALA A 10 16.79 -8.91 0.31
N ALA A 11 15.91 -8.81 1.31
CA ALA A 11 16.27 -8.33 2.65
C ALA A 11 17.35 -9.19 3.32
N GLY A 12 17.29 -10.51 3.14
CA GLY A 12 18.30 -11.44 3.66
C GLY A 12 19.70 -11.30 3.03
N ARG A 13 19.82 -10.55 1.93
CA ARG A 13 21.11 -10.25 1.26
C ARG A 13 21.67 -8.89 1.62
N THR A 14 20.87 -8.01 2.21
CA THR A 14 21.28 -6.65 2.59
C THR A 14 21.72 -6.61 4.06
N PRO A 15 22.81 -5.91 4.42
CA PRO A 15 23.26 -5.80 5.79
C PRO A 15 22.54 -4.68 6.57
N GLY A 16 22.36 -4.89 7.87
CA GLY A 16 22.05 -3.81 8.82
C GLY A 16 20.63 -3.23 8.73
N LYS A 17 20.54 -1.89 8.83
CA LYS A 17 19.26 -1.16 8.94
C LYS A 17 18.42 -1.22 7.66
N GLU A 18 19.06 -1.38 6.51
CA GLU A 18 18.39 -1.52 5.21
C GLU A 18 17.59 -2.83 5.12
N ALA A 19 18.12 -3.91 5.72
CA ALA A 19 17.42 -5.19 5.80
C ALA A 19 16.09 -5.06 6.55
N ALA A 20 16.08 -4.35 7.69
CA ALA A 20 14.87 -4.13 8.47
C ALA A 20 13.81 -3.33 7.69
N ALA A 21 14.22 -2.33 6.91
CA ALA A 21 13.32 -1.57 6.05
C ALA A 21 12.74 -2.45 4.91
N ALA A 22 13.58 -3.28 4.28
CA ALA A 22 13.16 -4.21 3.24
C ALA A 22 12.22 -5.30 3.78
N GLU A 23 12.44 -5.80 4.99
CA GLU A 23 11.52 -6.71 5.68
C GLU A 23 10.19 -6.04 6.01
N ALA A 24 10.21 -4.81 6.52
CA ALA A 24 8.99 -4.05 6.80
C ALA A 24 8.15 -3.84 5.53
N PHE A 25 8.80 -3.56 4.40
CA PHE A 25 8.13 -3.47 3.11
C PHE A 25 7.49 -4.80 2.69
N ALA A 26 8.19 -5.92 2.87
CA ALA A 26 7.64 -7.26 2.60
C ALA A 26 6.41 -7.57 3.47
N VAL A 27 6.42 -7.16 4.73
CA VAL A 27 5.27 -7.29 5.65
C VAL A 27 4.10 -6.42 5.20
N ALA A 28 4.37 -5.17 4.77
CA ALA A 28 3.34 -4.28 4.25
C ALA A 28 2.64 -4.86 3.01
N LEU A 29 3.38 -5.45 2.07
CA LEU A 29 2.81 -6.11 0.89
C LEU A 29 1.89 -7.29 1.25
N ARG A 30 2.14 -8.00 2.36
CA ARG A 30 1.26 -9.09 2.84
C ARG A 30 -0.07 -8.58 3.39
N ARG A 31 -0.18 -7.29 3.72
CA ARG A 31 -1.45 -6.70 4.18
C ARG A 31 -2.46 -6.47 3.06
N LEU A 32 -2.02 -6.30 1.82
CA LEU A 32 -2.92 -6.12 0.66
C LEU A 32 -3.95 -7.26 0.54
N PRO A 33 -3.57 -8.56 0.54
CA PRO A 33 -4.56 -9.63 0.49
C PRO A 33 -5.36 -9.78 1.79
N ALA A 34 -4.77 -9.44 2.94
CA ALA A 34 -5.49 -9.45 4.22
C ALA A 34 -6.64 -8.43 4.21
N ALA A 35 -6.40 -7.20 3.74
CA ALA A 35 -7.44 -6.18 3.62
C ALA A 35 -8.56 -6.58 2.65
N VAL A 36 -8.23 -7.33 1.59
CA VAL A 36 -9.25 -7.89 0.69
C VAL A 36 -10.07 -8.98 1.41
N ALA A 37 -9.41 -9.87 2.16
CA ALA A 37 -10.09 -10.90 2.94
C ALA A 37 -10.96 -10.33 4.08
N ASP A 38 -10.50 -9.27 4.76
CA ASP A 38 -11.19 -8.62 5.88
C ASP A 38 -12.46 -7.90 5.40
N ASN A 39 -12.38 -7.15 4.29
CA ASN A 39 -13.53 -6.44 3.73
C ASN A 39 -14.54 -7.37 3.05
N ALA A 40 -14.10 -8.55 2.60
CA ALA A 40 -14.95 -9.56 1.97
C ALA A 40 -15.42 -10.67 2.93
N GLY A 41 -14.99 -10.66 4.21
CA GLY A 41 -15.42 -11.64 5.23
C GLY A 41 -14.97 -13.09 5.00
N LEU A 42 -13.82 -13.30 4.33
CA LEU A 42 -13.44 -14.50 3.57
C LEU A 42 -14.29 -14.66 2.30
N ASP A 43 -13.70 -14.39 1.13
CA ASP A 43 -13.22 -15.45 0.24
C ASP A 43 -12.68 -14.92 -1.11
N ASN A 44 -11.82 -15.74 -1.70
CA ASN A 44 -11.60 -15.96 -3.12
C ASN A 44 -12.91 -16.32 -3.87
N MET A 45 -13.89 -15.42 -3.82
CA MET A 45 -15.10 -15.35 -4.66
C MET A 45 -16.16 -16.48 -4.57
N GLU A 46 -15.96 -17.64 -3.91
CA GLU A 46 -16.96 -18.73 -3.83
C GLU A 46 -16.85 -19.82 -2.71
N SER A 47 -15.65 -20.22 -2.25
CA SER A 47 -15.37 -21.41 -1.41
C SER A 47 -14.66 -21.25 -0.03
N GLY A 48 -14.29 -20.04 0.37
CA GLY A 48 -13.57 -19.69 1.61
C GLY A 48 -12.09 -20.12 1.69
N ARG A 49 -11.44 -20.51 0.59
CA ARG A 49 -10.17 -21.28 0.58
C ARG A 49 -9.12 -20.69 -0.33
N VAL A 50 -7.85 -20.76 0.08
CA VAL A 50 -6.68 -20.41 -0.77
C VAL A 50 -6.70 -21.23 -2.06
N GLY A 51 -6.92 -20.56 -3.20
CA GLY A 51 -7.01 -21.17 -4.53
C GLY A 51 -5.95 -20.63 -5.50
N ASP A 52 -5.74 -21.34 -6.61
CA ASP A 52 -4.87 -20.88 -7.70
C ASP A 52 -5.59 -19.85 -8.57
N MET A 53 -5.17 -18.59 -8.46
CA MET A 53 -5.75 -17.47 -9.23
C MET A 53 -5.59 -17.65 -10.74
N LYS A 54 -4.57 -18.36 -11.22
CA LYS A 54 -4.36 -18.62 -12.65
C LYS A 54 -5.39 -19.60 -13.19
N ALA A 55 -5.71 -20.65 -12.44
CA ALA A 55 -6.73 -21.63 -12.80
C ALA A 55 -8.15 -21.02 -12.77
N LEU A 56 -8.39 -20.06 -11.86
CA LEU A 56 -9.64 -19.30 -11.77
C LEU A 56 -9.77 -18.19 -12.84
N GLY A 57 -8.75 -17.99 -13.68
CA GLY A 57 -8.76 -16.94 -14.72
C GLY A 57 -8.68 -15.51 -14.18
N ILE A 58 -8.39 -15.32 -12.89
CA ILE A 58 -8.26 -14.01 -12.26
C ILE A 58 -6.89 -13.45 -12.64
N THR A 59 -6.89 -12.52 -13.60
CA THR A 59 -5.68 -11.88 -14.11
C THR A 59 -5.75 -10.38 -13.96
N GLU A 60 -4.65 -9.78 -13.53
CA GLU A 60 -4.51 -8.32 -13.43
C GLU A 60 -3.42 -7.86 -14.40
N SER A 61 -3.59 -6.66 -14.95
CA SER A 61 -2.58 -6.08 -15.83
C SER A 61 -1.28 -5.82 -15.06
N TYR A 62 -0.17 -6.26 -15.65
CA TYR A 62 1.17 -6.00 -15.10
C TYR A 62 1.43 -4.50 -14.93
N VAL A 63 0.98 -3.68 -15.88
CA VAL A 63 1.19 -2.23 -15.85
C VAL A 63 0.55 -1.62 -14.61
N VAL A 64 -0.65 -2.07 -14.24
CA VAL A 64 -1.37 -1.60 -13.05
C VAL A 64 -0.61 -1.98 -11.78
N LYS A 65 -0.21 -3.24 -11.63
CA LYS A 65 0.54 -3.67 -10.43
C LYS A 65 1.88 -2.98 -10.28
N ARG A 66 2.59 -2.77 -11.39
CA ARG A 66 3.85 -2.02 -11.40
C ARG A 66 3.62 -0.57 -10.99
N GLN A 67 2.62 0.09 -11.54
CA GLN A 67 2.34 1.49 -11.25
C GLN A 67 1.90 1.70 -9.79
N VAL A 68 1.09 0.79 -9.23
CA VAL A 68 0.66 0.85 -7.82
C VAL A 68 1.87 0.83 -6.90
N LEU A 69 2.84 -0.06 -7.15
CA LEU A 69 4.04 -0.15 -6.31
C LEU A 69 4.92 1.11 -6.41
N LEU A 70 5.16 1.61 -7.62
CA LEU A 70 5.97 2.82 -7.82
C LEU A 70 5.34 4.04 -7.18
N SER A 71 4.05 4.26 -7.44
CA SER A 71 3.32 5.42 -6.90
C SER A 71 3.24 5.37 -5.37
N ALA A 72 3.04 4.19 -4.79
CA ALA A 72 3.00 4.02 -3.33
C ALA A 72 4.38 4.28 -2.70
N ALA A 73 5.46 3.82 -3.34
CA ALA A 73 6.82 4.06 -2.86
C ALA A 73 7.18 5.56 -2.91
N GLU A 74 6.86 6.25 -4.01
CA GLU A 74 7.06 7.70 -4.13
C GLU A 74 6.26 8.46 -3.07
N ALA A 75 4.99 8.09 -2.85
CA ALA A 75 4.17 8.71 -1.81
C ALA A 75 4.73 8.47 -0.39
N ALA A 76 5.22 7.26 -0.11
CA ALA A 76 5.83 6.94 1.17
C ALA A 76 7.12 7.74 1.39
N GLU A 77 7.97 7.87 0.37
CA GLU A 77 9.18 8.69 0.42
C GLU A 77 8.83 10.16 0.73
N MET A 78 7.82 10.71 0.03
CA MET A 78 7.37 12.08 0.24
C MET A 78 6.93 12.34 1.68
N ILE A 79 6.28 11.38 2.34
CA ILE A 79 5.84 11.51 3.73
C ILE A 79 7.00 11.32 4.70
N LEU A 80 7.83 10.28 4.51
CA LEU A 80 8.93 9.94 5.43
C LEU A 80 10.02 11.02 5.47
N ARG A 81 10.16 11.81 4.40
CA ARG A 81 11.11 12.93 4.33
C ARG A 81 10.63 14.19 5.06
N VAL A 82 9.36 14.27 5.46
CA VAL A 82 8.83 15.44 6.19
C VAL A 82 9.18 15.31 7.67
N ASP A 83 10.02 16.20 8.16
CA ASP A 83 10.36 16.29 9.58
C ASP A 83 9.29 17.09 10.38
N ASN A 84 8.77 18.17 9.80
CA ASN A 84 7.81 19.05 10.49
C ASN A 84 6.76 19.64 9.53
N ILE A 85 5.52 19.73 10.02
CA ILE A 85 4.38 20.32 9.30
C ILE A 85 3.97 21.61 10.01
N LEU A 86 4.19 22.74 9.34
CA LEU A 86 3.70 24.05 9.79
C LEU A 86 2.43 24.41 9.02
N LYS A 87 1.31 24.54 9.75
CA LYS A 87 0.03 24.95 9.17
C LYS A 87 -0.25 26.40 9.56
N ALA A 88 -0.40 27.27 8.55
CA ALA A 88 -0.84 28.64 8.78
C ALA A 88 -2.26 28.67 9.37
N ALA A 89 -2.52 29.64 10.25
CA ALA A 89 -3.86 29.84 10.79
C ALA A 89 -4.86 30.11 9.65
N PRO A 90 -6.07 29.51 9.70
CA PRO A 90 -7.07 29.75 8.68
C PRO A 90 -7.45 31.24 8.67
N ARG A 91 -7.56 31.82 7.47
CA ARG A 91 -8.03 33.20 7.31
C ARG A 91 -9.43 33.32 7.90
N ARG A 92 -9.67 34.33 8.74
CA ARG A 92 -11.03 34.61 9.24
C ARG A 92 -11.96 34.88 8.05
N ARG A 93 -13.00 34.06 7.89
CA ARG A 93 -14.09 34.37 6.96
C ARG A 93 -14.91 35.50 7.57
N GLY A 94 -15.00 36.63 6.85
CA GLY A 94 -15.94 37.68 7.20
C GLY A 94 -17.38 37.18 7.07
N PRO A 95 -18.36 37.82 7.75
CA PRO A 95 -19.77 37.49 7.55
C PRO A 95 -20.11 37.63 6.06
N ASP A 96 -20.85 36.66 5.53
CA ASP A 96 -21.30 36.71 4.15
C ASP A 96 -22.26 37.89 4.01
N ARG A 97 -21.89 38.87 3.18
CA ARG A 97 -22.67 40.10 2.96
C ARG A 97 -23.56 40.01 1.73
N ARG A 98 -23.78 38.81 1.19
CA ARG A 98 -24.73 38.61 0.10
C ARG A 98 -26.15 38.93 0.61
N PRO A 99 -26.89 39.84 -0.06
CA PRO A 99 -28.31 40.00 0.23
C PRO A 99 -29.06 38.75 -0.21
N CYS A 100 -29.90 38.23 0.68
CA CYS A 100 -30.92 37.22 0.37
C CYS A 100 -31.99 37.81 -0.55
#